data_AF-A0A8S1RNQ5-F1
#
_entry.id   AF-A0A8S1RNQ5-F1
#
_cell.length_a   1.000
_cell.length_b   1.000
_cell.length_c   1.000
_cell.angle_alpha   90.00
_cell.angle_beta   90.00
_cell.angle_gamma   90.00
#
_symmetry.space_group_name_H-M   'P 1'
#
loop_
_entity.id
_entity.type
_entity.pdbx_description
1 polymer ?
#
loop_
_entity_poly.entity_id
_entity_poly.type
_entity_poly.pdbx_seq_one_letter_code
_entity_poly.pdbx_strand_id
1 'polypeptide(L)'
;MSCSFEFYNLITEKNGIDKCTLMVPAQETIRNCLYKSCYDYATAMIDDECEYYLKECLTRGKGCIPNTEPCSSQRGTKIQCEKFKQFIGLDLNNNKIYKYCSGEIDNTQDSICKQRSCTDNTIALSNKECSDYMIGCVSKGIGCIDQNLPCRAYIGDQNTCSQFMGSNGTKYCWNTSQASLKSNCIEMKCSDVLGQSNEDCYSGMKPTTQIKIFCVFDGASCINYGQTCQQFKGQDDKTCSNYIAIDGPCKVGLYGFCSQRECNEAPNNLKTDEDCQNYHKRRYTTCYGCSHIKSCNNLISYDSCNLRNECTWVQQCTKTTDKCTLTQCFNTKVDGQQCFWNEKTNTCHEQQCED
;
A
#
# COMPACT_ATOMS: atom_id res chain seq x y z
N MET A 1 -3.31 -0.31 -64.91
CA MET A 1 -2.73 -1.30 -63.97
C MET A 1 -3.52 -1.23 -62.69
N SER A 2 -4.25 -2.29 -62.34
CA SER A 2 -4.99 -2.38 -61.08
C SER A 2 -3.98 -2.44 -59.94
N CYS A 3 -4.10 -1.55 -58.95
CA CYS A 3 -3.43 -1.74 -57.67
C CYS A 3 -3.94 -3.08 -57.12
N SER A 4 -3.08 -4.10 -57.05
CA SER A 4 -3.46 -5.37 -56.43
C SER A 4 -3.72 -5.12 -54.95
N PHE A 5 -4.67 -5.86 -54.38
CA PHE A 5 -5.02 -5.81 -52.96
C PHE A 5 -3.80 -6.07 -52.05
N GLU A 6 -2.80 -6.80 -52.55
CA GLU A 6 -1.53 -7.04 -51.87
C GLU A 6 -0.65 -5.78 -51.77
N PHE A 7 -0.60 -4.94 -52.81
CA PHE A 7 0.17 -3.68 -52.76
C PHE A 7 -0.50 -2.65 -51.85
N TYR A 8 -1.84 -2.62 -51.82
CA TYR A 8 -2.62 -1.78 -50.91
C TYR A 8 -2.35 -2.11 -49.43
N ASN A 9 -2.29 -3.39 -49.06
CA ASN A 9 -1.99 -3.81 -47.68
C ASN A 9 -0.52 -3.60 -47.26
N LEU A 10 0.40 -3.45 -48.22
CA LEU A 10 1.81 -3.13 -47.95
C LEU A 10 2.03 -1.64 -47.66
N ILE A 11 1.19 -0.78 -48.24
CA ILE A 11 1.29 0.69 -48.11
C ILE A 11 0.24 1.30 -47.20
N THR A 12 -0.82 0.58 -46.81
CA THR A 12 -1.84 1.09 -45.89
C THR A 12 -1.94 0.25 -44.61
N GLU A 13 -2.17 0.90 -43.47
CA GLU A 13 -2.57 0.18 -42.24
C GLU A 13 -3.98 -0.41 -42.37
N LYS A 14 -4.35 -1.34 -41.48
CA LYS A 14 -5.70 -1.92 -41.36
C LYS A 14 -6.83 -0.87 -41.28
N ASN A 15 -6.49 0.39 -41.00
CA ASN A 15 -7.42 1.51 -40.81
C ASN A 15 -7.40 2.50 -41.99
N GLY A 16 -6.68 2.21 -43.09
CA GLY A 16 -6.67 3.04 -44.31
C GLY A 16 -5.68 4.21 -44.32
N ILE A 17 -4.75 4.30 -43.37
CA ILE A 17 -3.68 5.32 -43.36
C ILE A 17 -2.54 4.88 -44.26
N ASP A 18 -2.21 5.70 -45.27
CA ASP A 18 -1.12 5.45 -46.23
C ASP A 18 0.26 5.75 -45.62
N LYS A 19 1.18 4.79 -45.69
CA LYS A 19 2.56 4.82 -45.16
C LYS A 19 3.56 5.41 -46.15
N CYS A 20 3.14 5.76 -47.37
CA CYS A 20 4.02 6.30 -48.39
C CYS A 20 3.69 7.74 -48.78
N THR A 21 4.71 8.45 -49.29
CA THR A 21 4.54 9.69 -50.04
C THR A 21 5.13 9.58 -51.45
N LEU A 22 4.60 10.36 -52.40
CA LEU A 22 5.05 10.39 -53.79
C LEU A 22 6.21 11.39 -53.98
N MET A 23 7.26 11.00 -54.70
CA MET A 23 8.31 11.95 -55.12
C MET A 23 7.79 12.93 -56.17
N VAL A 24 7.97 14.24 -55.94
CA VAL A 24 7.78 15.32 -56.94
C VAL A 24 9.13 16.00 -57.18
N PRO A 25 9.56 16.26 -58.44
CA PRO A 25 8.87 16.06 -59.71
C PRO A 25 9.42 14.81 -60.43
N ALA A 26 8.77 13.66 -60.27
CA ALA A 26 9.17 12.47 -61.02
C ALA A 26 8.61 12.54 -62.45
N GLN A 27 9.47 12.84 -63.43
CA GLN A 27 9.19 12.53 -64.83
C GLN A 27 8.91 11.03 -64.98
N GLU A 28 7.96 10.73 -65.87
CA GLU A 28 7.36 9.43 -66.11
C GLU A 28 8.40 8.31 -66.27
N THR A 29 8.42 7.33 -65.35
CA THR A 29 8.29 5.89 -65.64
C THR A 29 8.61 4.95 -64.46
N ILE A 30 9.09 5.42 -63.31
CA ILE A 30 9.17 4.59 -62.08
C ILE A 30 8.77 5.43 -60.87
N ARG A 31 7.59 5.17 -60.28
CA ARG A 31 7.15 5.81 -59.03
C ARG A 31 7.77 5.08 -57.84
N ASN A 32 8.85 5.60 -57.29
CA ASN A 32 9.38 5.10 -56.03
C ASN A 32 8.53 5.66 -54.86
N CYS A 33 7.97 4.75 -54.07
CA CYS A 33 7.26 5.02 -52.81
C CYS A 33 8.33 5.25 -51.74
N LEU A 34 8.40 6.44 -51.14
CA LEU A 34 9.22 6.64 -49.95
C LEU A 34 8.35 6.41 -48.72
N TYR A 35 8.87 5.64 -47.75
CA TYR A 35 8.23 5.50 -46.44
C TYR A 35 8.15 6.89 -45.79
N LYS A 36 6.94 7.26 -45.37
CA LYS A 36 6.74 8.47 -44.55
C LYS A 36 7.54 8.32 -43.26
N SER A 37 8.18 9.40 -42.87
CA SER A 37 8.69 9.60 -41.53
C SER A 37 7.85 10.65 -40.81
N CYS A 38 7.76 10.57 -39.48
CA CYS A 38 7.13 11.65 -38.72
C CYS A 38 7.75 13.02 -39.07
N TYR A 39 9.06 13.07 -39.34
CA TYR A 39 9.76 14.31 -39.65
C TYR A 39 9.30 14.98 -40.96
N ASP A 40 8.63 14.25 -41.85
CA ASP A 40 8.18 14.77 -43.15
C ASP A 40 7.03 15.77 -43.01
N TYR A 41 6.21 15.67 -41.95
CA TYR A 41 5.12 16.60 -41.71
C TYR A 41 5.58 17.77 -40.84
N ALA A 42 6.27 18.74 -41.44
CA ALA A 42 6.94 19.84 -40.74
C ALA A 42 6.03 20.98 -40.24
N THR A 43 4.73 20.96 -40.57
CA THR A 43 3.80 22.08 -40.28
C THR A 43 2.73 21.77 -39.24
N ALA A 44 2.63 20.51 -38.77
CA ALA A 44 1.64 20.13 -37.76
C ALA A 44 1.83 20.90 -36.44
N MET A 45 0.72 21.25 -35.79
CA MET A 45 0.67 22.04 -34.56
C MET A 45 0.03 21.28 -33.39
N ILE A 46 -0.66 20.16 -33.65
CA ILE A 46 -1.30 19.31 -32.64
C ILE A 46 -1.01 17.82 -32.87
N ASP A 47 -1.13 17.02 -31.81
CA ASP A 47 -0.88 15.57 -31.87
C ASP A 47 -1.79 14.86 -32.88
N ASP A 48 -3.07 15.24 -32.96
CA ASP A 48 -4.04 14.60 -33.85
C ASP A 48 -3.65 14.72 -35.32
N GLU A 49 -3.05 15.85 -35.73
CA GLU A 49 -2.53 16.05 -37.08
C GLU A 49 -1.36 15.10 -37.37
N CYS A 50 -0.48 14.91 -36.39
CA CYS A 50 0.65 13.99 -36.51
C CYS A 50 0.22 12.53 -36.55
N GLU A 51 -0.69 12.14 -35.65
CA GLU A 51 -1.22 10.78 -35.59
C GLU A 51 -2.06 10.43 -36.83
N TYR A 52 -2.73 11.42 -37.42
CA TYR A 52 -3.43 11.26 -38.70
C TYR A 52 -2.44 11.10 -39.87
N TYR A 53 -1.34 11.87 -39.87
CA TYR A 53 -0.33 11.82 -40.93
C TYR A 53 0.41 10.48 -40.98
N LEU A 54 0.85 10.00 -39.81
CA LEU A 54 1.51 8.72 -39.61
C LEU A 54 1.33 8.27 -38.15
N LYS A 55 0.90 7.02 -37.94
CA LYS A 55 0.75 6.47 -36.58
C LYS A 55 2.08 6.53 -35.83
N GLU A 56 1.96 6.62 -34.50
CA GLU A 56 3.10 6.74 -33.59
C GLU A 56 3.90 8.03 -33.75
N CYS A 57 3.34 9.06 -34.38
CA CYS A 57 3.89 10.41 -34.39
C CYS A 57 3.14 11.33 -33.43
N LEU A 58 3.87 12.28 -32.81
CA LEU A 58 3.33 13.36 -31.98
C LEU A 58 3.86 14.71 -32.47
N THR A 59 3.22 15.80 -32.05
CA THR A 59 3.74 17.14 -32.38
C THR A 59 4.97 17.47 -31.52
N ARG A 60 5.96 18.12 -32.13
CA ARG A 60 7.06 18.80 -31.44
C ARG A 60 6.85 20.31 -31.34
N GLY A 61 5.58 20.76 -31.36
CA GLY A 61 5.18 22.16 -31.29
C GLY A 61 5.20 22.84 -32.67
N LYS A 62 6.05 22.37 -33.58
CA LYS A 62 5.95 22.60 -35.03
C LYS A 62 6.52 21.40 -35.79
N GLY A 63 5.65 20.74 -36.53
CA GLY A 63 5.90 19.48 -37.21
C GLY A 63 5.83 18.26 -36.29
N CYS A 64 6.03 17.08 -36.87
CA CYS A 64 5.89 15.81 -36.17
C CYS A 64 7.23 15.13 -35.87
N ILE A 65 7.21 14.25 -34.87
CA ILE A 65 8.34 13.47 -34.38
C ILE A 65 7.84 12.10 -33.91
N PRO A 66 8.64 11.00 -33.99
CA PRO A 66 8.22 9.73 -33.43
C PRO A 66 7.92 9.85 -31.94
N ASN A 67 6.83 9.23 -31.50
CA ASN A 67 6.36 9.31 -30.11
C ASN A 67 7.30 8.62 -29.12
N THR A 68 8.24 7.80 -29.58
CA THR A 68 9.26 7.12 -28.77
C THR A 68 10.49 7.98 -28.49
N GLU A 69 10.63 9.13 -29.16
CA GLU A 69 11.75 10.04 -28.99
C GLU A 69 11.81 10.63 -27.57
N PRO A 70 13.00 10.68 -26.94
CA PRO A 70 13.13 11.18 -25.57
C PRO A 70 12.89 12.68 -25.50
N CYS A 71 12.50 13.19 -24.32
CA CYS A 71 12.32 14.63 -24.12
C CYS A 71 13.54 15.48 -24.54
N SER A 72 14.75 14.93 -24.43
CA SER A 72 16.01 15.59 -24.81
C SER A 72 16.17 15.81 -26.33
N SER A 73 15.36 15.17 -27.19
CA SER A 73 15.35 15.45 -28.63
C SER A 73 14.42 16.63 -28.99
N GLN A 74 13.56 17.04 -28.07
CA GLN A 74 12.64 18.15 -28.27
C GLN A 74 13.30 19.49 -27.93
N ARG A 75 12.76 20.57 -28.53
CA ARG A 75 13.18 21.95 -28.27
C ARG A 75 11.96 22.83 -28.03
N GLY A 76 12.08 23.80 -27.13
CA GLY A 76 11.00 24.76 -26.90
C GLY A 76 11.11 25.52 -25.58
N THR A 77 10.26 26.53 -25.44
CA THR A 77 10.01 27.24 -24.18
C THR A 77 9.40 26.31 -23.13
N LYS A 78 9.36 26.72 -21.86
CA LYS A 78 8.71 25.94 -20.78
C LYS A 78 7.32 25.41 -21.18
N ILE A 79 6.47 26.30 -21.68
CA ILE A 79 5.09 25.99 -22.08
C ILE A 79 5.05 25.02 -23.27
N GLN A 80 6.01 25.11 -24.20
CA GLN A 80 6.10 24.20 -25.33
C GLN A 80 6.57 22.81 -24.87
N CYS A 81 7.64 22.74 -24.08
CA CYS A 81 8.15 21.49 -23.55
C CYS A 81 7.10 20.74 -22.71
N GLU A 82 6.26 21.45 -21.95
CA GLU A 82 5.18 20.85 -21.15
C GLU A 82 4.07 20.19 -21.97
N LYS A 83 4.00 20.46 -23.28
CA LYS A 83 3.09 19.77 -24.21
C LYS A 83 3.67 18.46 -24.76
N PHE A 84 4.97 18.23 -24.66
CA PHE A 84 5.61 17.04 -25.22
C PHE A 84 5.51 15.85 -24.26
N LYS A 85 5.45 14.66 -24.86
CA LYS A 85 5.40 13.37 -24.16
C LYS A 85 6.08 12.30 -24.99
N GLN A 86 6.73 11.36 -24.30
CA GLN A 86 7.40 10.19 -24.87
C GLN A 86 6.60 8.95 -24.50
N PHE A 87 6.17 8.17 -25.48
CA PHE A 87 5.58 6.86 -25.30
C PHE A 87 6.64 5.87 -24.80
N ILE A 88 6.35 5.16 -23.71
CA ILE A 88 7.28 4.20 -23.10
C ILE A 88 6.73 2.77 -23.00
N GLY A 89 5.46 2.55 -23.30
CA GLY A 89 4.85 1.22 -23.29
C GLY A 89 3.36 1.24 -22.99
N LEU A 90 2.82 0.06 -22.69
CA LEU A 90 1.44 -0.14 -22.29
C LEU A 90 1.36 -0.57 -20.82
N ASP A 91 0.29 -0.20 -20.12
CA ASP A 91 -0.04 -0.74 -18.81
C ASP A 91 -0.67 -2.14 -18.92
N LEU A 92 -1.01 -2.75 -17.77
CA LEU A 92 -1.66 -4.07 -17.70
C LEU A 92 -3.02 -4.13 -18.39
N ASN A 93 -3.64 -2.98 -18.66
CA ASN A 93 -4.94 -2.84 -19.31
C ASN A 93 -4.82 -2.38 -20.77
N ASN A 94 -3.62 -2.44 -21.36
CA ASN A 94 -3.30 -1.95 -22.71
C ASN A 94 -3.48 -0.43 -22.92
N ASN A 95 -3.46 0.37 -21.86
CA ASN A 95 -3.42 1.83 -21.99
C ASN A 95 -2.00 2.33 -22.26
N LYS A 96 -1.87 3.36 -23.11
CA LYS A 96 -0.57 3.96 -23.42
C LYS A 96 0.01 4.69 -22.19
N ILE A 97 1.26 4.37 -21.85
CA ILE A 97 2.03 5.04 -20.80
C ILE A 97 3.00 6.03 -21.46
N TYR A 98 3.04 7.24 -20.92
CA TYR A 98 3.93 8.31 -21.38
C TYR A 98 4.84 8.84 -20.26
N LYS A 99 6.06 9.22 -20.63
CA LYS A 99 6.87 10.18 -19.89
C LYS A 99 6.57 11.58 -20.40
N TYR A 100 6.19 12.47 -19.50
CA TYR A 100 5.94 13.86 -19.86
C TYR A 100 7.24 14.67 -19.83
N CYS A 101 7.30 15.71 -20.65
CA CYS A 101 8.44 16.61 -20.72
C CYS A 101 8.15 17.93 -19.99
N SER A 102 9.22 18.66 -19.70
CA SER A 102 9.20 20.00 -19.12
C SER A 102 10.41 20.80 -19.62
N GLY A 103 10.38 22.12 -19.39
CA GLY A 103 11.48 23.04 -19.68
C GLY A 103 11.76 23.93 -18.48
N GLU A 104 12.97 24.49 -18.42
CA GLU A 104 13.31 25.48 -17.39
C GLU A 104 12.58 26.80 -17.63
N ILE A 105 12.49 27.65 -16.60
CA ILE A 105 11.74 28.91 -16.68
C ILE A 105 12.31 29.87 -17.74
N ASP A 106 13.61 29.76 -18.03
CA ASP A 106 14.36 30.53 -19.00
C ASP A 106 14.53 29.81 -20.36
N ASN A 107 13.88 28.66 -20.56
CA ASN A 107 13.89 27.99 -21.86
C ASN A 107 13.36 28.91 -22.98
N THR A 108 14.14 29.01 -24.05
CA THR A 108 13.77 29.65 -25.32
C THR A 108 13.31 28.59 -26.34
N GLN A 109 12.93 29.00 -27.55
CA GLN A 109 12.46 28.06 -28.59
C GLN A 109 13.49 26.99 -28.98
N ASP A 110 14.79 27.27 -28.82
CA ASP A 110 15.88 26.36 -29.16
C ASP A 110 16.47 25.62 -27.94
N SER A 111 15.90 25.83 -26.75
CA SER A 111 16.36 25.17 -25.53
C SER A 111 15.94 23.71 -25.51
N ILE A 112 16.82 22.84 -24.99
CA ILE A 112 16.56 21.40 -24.83
C ILE A 112 15.47 21.18 -23.80
N CYS A 113 14.44 20.41 -24.13
CA CYS A 113 13.47 19.96 -23.13
C CYS A 113 14.05 18.81 -22.28
N LYS A 114 13.56 18.66 -21.06
CA LYS A 114 13.96 17.57 -20.15
C LYS A 114 12.77 16.72 -19.77
N GLN A 115 13.04 15.57 -19.16
CA GLN A 115 11.99 14.78 -18.53
C GLN A 115 11.39 15.59 -17.38
N ARG A 116 10.05 15.64 -17.32
CA ARG A 116 9.32 16.30 -16.24
C ARG A 116 9.66 15.66 -14.90
N SER A 117 9.81 16.52 -13.90
CA SER A 117 9.98 16.17 -12.49
C SER A 117 9.01 16.99 -11.65
N CYS A 118 8.73 16.54 -10.42
CA CYS A 118 7.86 17.29 -9.51
C CYS A 118 8.32 18.73 -9.31
N THR A 119 9.63 18.95 -9.21
CA THR A 119 10.20 20.29 -8.94
C THR A 119 9.98 21.32 -10.05
N ASP A 120 9.54 20.89 -11.24
CA ASP A 120 9.30 21.77 -12.39
C ASP A 120 8.01 22.59 -12.25
N ASN A 121 7.05 22.09 -11.47
CA ASN A 121 5.88 22.85 -11.06
C ASN A 121 6.21 23.66 -9.81
N THR A 122 6.62 24.90 -10.01
CA THR A 122 7.10 25.81 -8.96
C THR A 122 5.99 26.68 -8.36
N ILE A 123 4.75 26.56 -8.83
CA ILE A 123 3.65 27.47 -8.49
C ILE A 123 2.43 26.78 -7.87
N ALA A 124 2.37 25.45 -7.91
CA ALA A 124 1.26 24.71 -7.32
C ALA A 124 1.07 25.02 -5.83
N LEU A 125 -0.18 25.13 -5.40
CA LEU A 125 -0.56 25.43 -4.02
C LEU A 125 -1.18 24.23 -3.31
N SER A 126 -1.46 23.14 -4.03
CA SER A 126 -2.16 21.98 -3.48
C SER A 126 -1.59 20.64 -3.95
N ASN A 127 -1.77 19.58 -3.16
CA ASN A 127 -1.44 18.21 -3.56
C ASN A 127 -2.16 17.79 -4.83
N LYS A 128 -3.40 18.29 -5.03
CA LYS A 128 -4.16 18.03 -6.24
C LYS A 128 -3.47 18.60 -7.47
N GLU A 129 -3.08 19.88 -7.44
CA GLU A 129 -2.34 20.49 -8.55
C GLU A 129 -1.03 19.77 -8.85
N CYS A 130 -0.32 19.31 -7.81
CA CYS A 130 0.90 18.53 -7.99
C CYS A 130 0.65 17.15 -8.60
N SER A 131 -0.37 16.43 -8.11
CA SER A 131 -0.76 15.13 -8.64
C SER A 131 -1.29 15.23 -10.08
N ASP A 132 -2.01 16.30 -10.41
CA ASP A 132 -2.47 16.57 -11.77
C ASP A 132 -1.28 16.90 -12.70
N TYR A 133 -0.24 17.58 -12.19
CA TYR A 133 0.97 17.88 -12.95
C TYR A 133 1.80 16.63 -13.27
N MET A 134 2.00 15.77 -12.26
CA MET A 134 2.70 14.50 -12.36
C MET A 134 2.33 13.58 -11.20
N ILE A 135 1.88 12.36 -11.50
CA ILE A 135 1.57 11.34 -10.49
C ILE A 135 2.80 11.10 -9.62
N GLY A 136 2.58 11.03 -8.31
CA GLY A 136 3.63 10.85 -7.31
C GLY A 136 4.25 12.16 -6.81
N CYS A 137 3.69 13.31 -7.19
CA CYS A 137 4.09 14.61 -6.66
C CYS A 137 3.09 15.13 -5.62
N VAL A 138 3.60 15.78 -4.58
CA VAL A 138 2.84 16.47 -3.54
C VAL A 138 3.30 17.93 -3.41
N SER A 139 2.47 18.78 -2.80
CA SER A 139 2.82 20.17 -2.53
C SER A 139 3.86 20.26 -1.42
N LYS A 140 4.78 21.22 -1.55
CA LYS A 140 5.70 21.67 -0.49
C LYS A 140 5.34 23.08 0.01
N GLY A 141 4.04 23.43 -0.03
CA GLY A 141 3.51 24.75 0.30
C GLY A 141 3.42 25.67 -0.93
N ILE A 142 4.54 25.84 -1.65
CA ILE A 142 4.56 26.46 -2.98
C ILE A 142 5.43 25.61 -3.91
N GLY A 143 4.82 25.17 -5.01
CA GLY A 143 5.37 24.20 -5.93
C GLY A 143 5.31 22.77 -5.41
N CYS A 144 5.81 21.85 -6.22
CA CYS A 144 5.71 20.41 -5.97
C CYS A 144 7.06 19.78 -5.62
N ILE A 145 6.97 18.60 -5.02
CA ILE A 145 8.08 17.75 -4.62
C ILE A 145 7.67 16.28 -4.78
N ASP A 146 8.64 15.38 -4.97
CA ASP A 146 8.38 13.95 -5.04
C ASP A 146 7.89 13.43 -3.69
N GLN A 147 6.75 12.74 -3.68
CA GLN A 147 6.11 12.24 -2.46
C GLN A 147 6.98 11.26 -1.68
N ASN A 148 7.92 10.57 -2.33
CA ASN A 148 8.79 9.59 -1.70
C ASN A 148 9.95 10.24 -0.92
N LEU A 149 10.16 11.54 -1.06
CA LEU A 149 11.25 12.23 -0.37
C LEU A 149 11.00 12.32 1.14
N PRO A 150 12.07 12.23 1.95
CA PRO A 150 11.97 12.30 3.41
C PRO A 150 11.65 13.74 3.88
N CYS A 151 11.25 13.89 5.15
CA CYS A 151 10.91 15.19 5.72
C CYS A 151 12.00 16.26 5.58
N ARG A 152 13.28 15.87 5.59
CA ARG A 152 14.41 16.80 5.38
C ARG A 152 14.45 17.49 4.01
N ALA A 153 13.64 17.06 3.06
CA ALA A 153 13.53 17.70 1.74
C ALA A 153 12.55 18.89 1.75
N TYR A 154 11.72 19.01 2.79
CA TYR A 154 10.82 20.13 3.01
C TYR A 154 11.53 21.20 3.84
N ILE A 155 11.11 22.45 3.66
CA ILE A 155 11.71 23.61 4.29
C ILE A 155 10.59 24.45 4.90
N GLY A 156 10.76 24.89 6.15
CA GLY A 156 9.75 25.67 6.84
C GLY A 156 10.02 25.81 8.34
N ASP A 157 9.25 26.69 8.95
CA ASP A 157 9.10 26.75 10.40
C ASP A 157 8.20 25.59 10.90
N GLN A 158 7.92 25.54 12.20
CA GLN A 158 7.09 24.46 12.75
C GLN A 158 5.66 24.43 12.16
N ASN A 159 5.04 25.59 11.96
CA ASN A 159 3.70 25.66 11.39
C ASN A 159 3.67 25.12 9.96
N THR A 160 4.68 25.44 9.17
CA THR A 160 4.82 24.96 7.79
C THR A 160 5.15 23.47 7.75
N CYS A 161 6.16 23.01 8.50
CA CYS A 161 6.59 21.61 8.49
C CYS A 161 5.49 20.65 8.95
N SER A 162 4.68 21.07 9.94
CA SER A 162 3.57 20.27 10.47
C SER A 162 2.47 19.95 9.45
N GLN A 163 2.42 20.66 8.32
CA GLN A 163 1.47 20.41 7.23
C GLN A 163 1.94 19.35 6.23
N PHE A 164 3.20 18.90 6.31
CA PHE A 164 3.78 17.98 5.34
C PHE A 164 3.91 16.56 5.87
N MET A 165 3.91 15.62 4.93
CA MET A 165 4.28 14.23 5.17
C MET A 165 5.38 13.81 4.20
N GLY A 166 6.42 13.18 4.74
CA GLY A 166 7.52 12.61 3.97
C GLY A 166 7.36 11.10 3.77
N SER A 167 8.24 10.55 2.95
CA SER A 167 8.38 9.11 2.70
C SER A 167 7.06 8.46 2.28
N ASN A 168 6.44 9.02 1.23
CA ASN A 168 5.19 8.57 0.65
C ASN A 168 4.02 8.60 1.65
N GLY A 169 3.91 9.69 2.41
CA GLY A 169 2.83 9.87 3.38
C GLY A 169 2.95 8.99 4.64
N THR A 170 4.13 8.41 4.91
CA THR A 170 4.32 7.52 6.08
C THR A 170 4.97 8.19 7.27
N LYS A 171 5.54 9.38 7.09
CA LYS A 171 6.26 10.13 8.13
C LYS A 171 5.71 11.54 8.28
N TYR A 172 5.32 11.93 9.49
CA TYR A 172 4.96 13.30 9.80
C TYR A 172 6.21 14.16 9.82
N CYS A 173 6.13 15.33 9.19
CA CYS A 173 7.20 16.29 9.24
C CYS A 173 6.97 17.30 10.38
N TRP A 174 8.06 17.75 10.96
CA TRP A 174 8.06 18.57 12.17
C TRP A 174 9.30 19.48 12.21
N ASN A 175 9.25 20.51 13.05
CA ASN A 175 10.38 21.35 13.41
C ASN A 175 10.21 21.93 14.84
N THR A 176 11.29 22.48 15.38
CA THR A 176 11.21 23.17 16.67
C THR A 176 10.46 24.50 16.55
N SER A 177 9.90 25.00 17.66
CA SER A 177 9.22 26.31 17.69
C SER A 177 10.14 27.49 17.37
N GLN A 178 11.46 27.30 17.41
CA GLN A 178 12.47 28.31 17.09
C GLN A 178 12.94 28.24 15.63
N ALA A 179 12.44 27.27 14.85
CA ALA A 179 12.84 27.09 13.46
C ALA A 179 12.36 28.26 12.58
N SER A 180 13.25 28.77 11.73
CA SER A 180 12.91 29.75 10.69
C SER A 180 12.22 29.10 9.49
N LEU A 181 11.57 29.91 8.64
CA LEU A 181 10.98 29.47 7.36
C LEU A 181 11.97 28.83 6.36
N LYS A 182 13.28 28.92 6.62
CA LYS A 182 14.35 28.33 5.79
C LYS A 182 14.98 27.07 6.40
N SER A 183 14.45 26.60 7.52
CA SER A 183 14.97 25.41 8.21
C SER A 183 14.46 24.16 7.52
N ASN A 184 15.32 23.14 7.37
CA ASN A 184 14.84 21.83 6.91
C ASN A 184 13.89 21.25 7.96
N CYS A 185 12.79 20.68 7.51
CA CYS A 185 11.93 19.90 8.39
C CYS A 185 12.65 18.60 8.81
N ILE A 186 12.20 18.00 9.90
CA ILE A 186 12.67 16.71 10.39
C ILE A 186 11.50 15.75 10.57
N GLU A 187 11.79 14.47 10.71
CA GLU A 187 10.76 13.49 11.05
C GLU A 187 10.30 13.72 12.49
N MET A 188 8.98 13.83 12.66
CA MET A 188 8.36 13.89 13.98
C MET A 188 8.53 12.54 14.68
N LYS A 189 8.96 12.58 15.94
CA LYS A 189 8.98 11.43 16.84
C LYS A 189 7.81 11.52 17.81
N CYS A 190 7.40 10.37 18.36
CA CYS A 190 6.39 10.38 19.42
C CYS A 190 6.79 11.25 20.61
N SER A 191 8.09 11.31 20.93
CA SER A 191 8.62 12.17 22.01
C SER A 191 8.39 13.66 21.78
N ASP A 192 8.10 14.07 20.53
CA ASP A 192 7.85 15.47 20.17
C ASP A 192 6.36 15.83 20.35
N VAL A 193 5.50 14.83 20.60
CA VAL A 193 4.08 15.02 20.92
C VAL A 193 3.93 15.39 22.39
N LEU A 194 3.40 16.58 22.65
CA LEU A 194 3.03 17.02 24.00
C LEU A 194 1.66 16.43 24.38
N GLY A 195 1.64 15.16 24.80
CA GLY A 195 0.42 14.48 25.22
C GLY A 195 0.45 14.02 26.67
N GLN A 196 -0.73 13.97 27.30
CA GLN A 196 -0.93 13.49 28.69
C GLN A 196 -1.78 12.21 28.74
N SER A 197 -2.20 11.72 27.58
CA SER A 197 -3.05 10.54 27.42
C SER A 197 -2.75 9.85 26.09
N ASN A 198 -3.22 8.60 25.96
CA ASN A 198 -3.15 7.89 24.68
C ASN A 198 -3.89 8.65 23.58
N GLU A 199 -5.01 9.31 23.90
CA GLU A 199 -5.76 10.11 22.93
C GLU A 199 -4.94 11.31 22.42
N ASP A 200 -4.20 11.99 23.30
CA ASP A 200 -3.29 13.08 22.90
C ASP A 200 -2.16 12.55 22.01
N CYS A 201 -1.54 11.43 22.39
CA CYS A 201 -0.47 10.81 21.62
C CYS A 201 -0.94 10.37 20.23
N TYR A 202 -2.15 9.82 20.12
CA TYR A 202 -2.76 9.43 18.84
C TYR A 202 -3.16 10.63 18.00
N SER A 203 -3.70 11.67 18.62
CA SER A 203 -4.17 12.86 17.92
C SER A 203 -3.02 13.76 17.44
N GLY A 204 -1.89 13.77 18.15
CA GLY A 204 -0.68 14.52 17.76
C GLY A 204 0.02 14.00 16.49
N MET A 205 -0.23 12.75 16.09
CA MET A 205 0.28 12.13 14.86
C MET A 205 -0.84 11.32 14.15
N LYS A 206 -2.00 11.96 13.91
CA LYS A 206 -3.20 11.28 13.36
C LYS A 206 -2.92 10.58 12.02
N PRO A 207 -3.00 9.24 11.93
CA PRO A 207 -2.78 8.50 10.69
C PRO A 207 -3.70 8.98 9.56
N THR A 208 -3.12 9.27 8.38
CA THR A 208 -3.88 9.77 7.22
C THR A 208 -4.68 8.70 6.50
N THR A 209 -4.32 7.43 6.64
CA THR A 209 -5.13 6.29 6.20
C THR A 209 -4.84 5.07 7.08
N GLN A 210 -5.92 4.43 7.59
CA GLN A 210 -5.94 3.28 8.50
C GLN A 210 -5.64 3.58 9.99
N ILE A 211 -6.40 2.92 10.87
CA ILE A 211 -6.27 2.94 12.34
C ILE A 211 -4.98 2.20 12.72
N LYS A 212 -3.83 2.79 12.41
CA LYS A 212 -2.54 2.34 12.89
C LYS A 212 -2.15 3.25 14.04
N ILE A 213 -2.13 2.68 15.24
CA ILE A 213 -1.63 3.36 16.42
C ILE A 213 -0.12 3.61 16.23
N PHE A 214 0.30 4.88 16.22
CA PHE A 214 1.71 5.28 16.05
C PHE A 214 2.42 5.55 17.37
N CYS A 215 1.77 6.24 18.31
CA CYS A 215 2.36 6.70 19.56
C CYS A 215 1.45 6.43 20.75
N VAL A 216 1.97 5.85 21.84
CA VAL A 216 1.22 5.58 23.08
C VAL A 216 1.78 6.42 24.22
N PHE A 217 0.95 6.73 25.22
CA PHE A 217 1.39 7.42 26.43
C PHE A 217 1.97 6.42 27.43
N ASP A 218 3.14 6.72 27.98
CA ASP A 218 3.86 5.82 28.91
C ASP A 218 3.67 6.15 30.39
N GLY A 219 2.86 7.16 30.70
CA GLY A 219 2.69 7.73 32.03
C GLY A 219 3.42 9.06 32.24
N ALA A 220 4.35 9.41 31.36
CA ALA A 220 5.12 10.66 31.40
C ALA A 220 5.17 11.39 30.06
N SER A 221 5.26 10.66 28.95
CA SER A 221 5.41 11.19 27.60
C SER A 221 4.82 10.26 26.55
N CYS A 222 4.68 10.77 25.32
CA CYS A 222 4.31 9.96 24.18
C CYS A 222 5.54 9.20 23.65
N ILE A 223 5.42 7.89 23.50
CA ILE A 223 6.45 6.98 23.01
C ILE A 223 5.94 6.17 21.82
N ASN A 224 6.86 5.55 21.07
CA ASN A 224 6.47 4.71 19.92
C ASN A 224 5.57 3.55 20.37
N TYR A 225 4.50 3.31 19.61
CA TYR A 225 3.76 2.05 19.71
C TYR A 225 4.69 0.85 19.46
N GLY A 226 4.34 -0.30 20.01
CA GLY A 226 5.17 -1.50 19.93
C GLY A 226 5.89 -1.85 21.24
N GLN A 227 5.71 -1.06 22.29
CA GLN A 227 6.34 -1.31 23.57
C GLN A 227 5.70 -2.49 24.31
N THR A 228 6.49 -3.12 25.19
CA THR A 228 6.07 -4.17 26.11
C THR A 228 5.65 -3.60 27.47
N CYS A 229 4.87 -4.32 28.25
CA CYS A 229 4.35 -3.88 29.54
C CYS A 229 5.46 -3.41 30.50
N GLN A 230 6.64 -4.01 30.45
CA GLN A 230 7.79 -3.66 31.29
C GLN A 230 8.35 -2.24 31.04
N GLN A 231 8.01 -1.63 29.90
CA GLN A 231 8.47 -0.30 29.54
C GLN A 231 7.56 0.81 30.08
N PHE A 232 6.40 0.45 30.63
CA PHE A 232 5.44 1.39 31.19
C PHE A 232 5.61 1.53 32.70
N LYS A 233 5.47 2.76 33.21
CA LYS A 233 5.53 3.04 34.66
C LYS A 233 4.13 3.06 35.25
N GLY A 234 3.92 2.32 36.33
CA GLY A 234 2.62 2.26 37.00
C GLY A 234 2.74 1.73 38.41
N GLN A 235 2.04 2.37 39.34
CA GLN A 235 2.07 2.02 40.76
C GLN A 235 0.89 1.11 41.17
N ASP A 236 -0.10 0.96 40.29
CA ASP A 236 -1.29 0.16 40.55
C ASP A 236 -1.82 -0.50 39.26
N ASP A 237 -2.66 -1.52 39.44
CA ASP A 237 -3.26 -2.27 38.33
C ASP A 237 -4.17 -1.41 37.45
N LYS A 238 -4.81 -0.38 38.01
CA LYS A 238 -5.70 0.52 37.25
C LYS A 238 -4.89 1.32 36.24
N THR A 239 -3.75 1.85 36.64
CA THR A 239 -2.80 2.58 35.82
C THR A 239 -2.21 1.66 34.76
N CYS A 240 -1.68 0.49 35.18
CA CYS A 240 -1.06 -0.45 34.25
C CYS A 240 -2.05 -1.00 33.21
N SER A 241 -3.30 -1.27 33.61
CA SER A 241 -4.32 -1.81 32.69
C SER A 241 -4.74 -0.82 31.59
N ASN A 242 -4.45 0.48 31.76
CA ASN A 242 -4.76 1.51 30.76
C ASN A 242 -3.67 1.66 29.68
N TYR A 243 -2.49 1.06 29.87
CA TYR A 243 -1.42 1.12 28.88
C TYR A 243 -1.65 0.18 27.70
N ILE A 244 -1.21 0.65 26.53
CA ILE A 244 -1.38 -0.07 25.27
C ILE A 244 -0.03 -0.64 24.85
N ALA A 245 0.17 -1.91 25.19
CA ALA A 245 1.38 -2.68 24.92
C ALA A 245 1.13 -3.83 23.92
N ILE A 246 2.19 -4.33 23.28
CA ILE A 246 2.10 -5.47 22.34
C ILE A 246 1.80 -6.79 23.06
N ASP A 247 2.28 -6.90 24.29
CA ASP A 247 2.22 -8.05 25.18
C ASP A 247 1.12 -7.90 26.25
N GLY A 248 0.44 -6.75 26.27
CA GLY A 248 -0.66 -6.47 27.18
C GLY A 248 -1.92 -7.31 26.91
N PRO A 249 -2.93 -7.23 27.81
CA PRO A 249 -3.08 -6.22 28.87
C PRO A 249 -2.07 -6.32 30.02
N CYS A 250 -1.66 -5.16 30.56
CA CYS A 250 -0.64 -5.08 31.60
C CYS A 250 -1.23 -5.10 33.02
N LYS A 251 -0.41 -5.48 33.99
CA LYS A 251 -0.69 -5.43 35.44
C LYS A 251 0.46 -4.73 36.18
N VAL A 252 0.30 -4.42 37.45
CA VAL A 252 1.40 -3.91 38.28
C VAL A 252 2.51 -4.94 38.40
N GLY A 253 3.76 -4.49 38.25
CA GLY A 253 4.97 -5.30 38.40
C GLY A 253 5.82 -4.81 39.57
N LEU A 254 7.10 -5.17 39.56
CA LEU A 254 8.06 -4.77 40.59
C LEU A 254 8.64 -3.38 40.27
N TYR A 255 9.14 -2.70 41.32
CA TYR A 255 9.88 -1.44 41.21
C TYR A 255 9.15 -0.29 40.48
N GLY A 256 7.81 -0.28 40.51
CA GLY A 256 6.99 0.77 39.90
C GLY A 256 6.85 0.66 38.37
N PHE A 257 7.22 -0.48 37.79
CA PHE A 257 6.97 -0.79 36.38
C PHE A 257 5.77 -1.73 36.25
N CYS A 258 5.09 -1.65 35.12
CA CYS A 258 4.07 -2.62 34.76
C CYS A 258 4.71 -3.93 34.30
N SER A 259 3.93 -5.00 34.26
CA SER A 259 4.34 -6.31 33.78
C SER A 259 3.22 -6.96 32.97
N GLN A 260 3.60 -7.91 32.14
CA GLN A 260 2.65 -8.75 31.43
C GLN A 260 1.94 -9.66 32.46
N ARG A 261 0.65 -9.93 32.24
CA ARG A 261 -0.07 -10.94 33.05
C ARG A 261 0.48 -12.34 32.78
N GLU A 262 0.50 -13.22 33.77
CA GLU A 262 0.91 -14.61 33.51
C GLU A 262 -0.30 -15.55 33.56
N CYS A 263 -0.26 -16.65 32.79
CA CYS A 263 -1.38 -17.59 32.72
C CYS A 263 -1.68 -18.30 34.04
N ASN A 264 -0.64 -18.60 34.81
CA ASN A 264 -0.74 -19.16 36.17
C ASN A 264 -1.41 -18.22 37.19
N GLU A 265 -1.53 -16.93 36.86
CA GLU A 265 -2.21 -15.91 37.67
C GLU A 265 -3.64 -15.64 37.19
N ALA A 266 -4.08 -16.32 36.13
CA ALA A 266 -5.41 -16.16 35.58
C ALA A 266 -6.45 -16.66 36.59
N PRO A 267 -7.50 -15.88 36.90
CA PRO A 267 -8.59 -16.33 37.75
C PRO A 267 -9.26 -17.62 37.25
N ASN A 268 -9.60 -18.53 38.17
CA ASN A 268 -10.23 -19.81 37.83
C ASN A 268 -11.66 -19.67 37.29
N ASN A 269 -12.24 -18.46 37.30
CA ASN A 269 -13.56 -18.18 36.76
C ASN A 269 -13.55 -17.82 35.26
N LEU A 270 -12.38 -17.75 34.60
CA LEU A 270 -12.29 -17.52 33.15
C LEU A 270 -12.58 -18.82 32.39
N LYS A 271 -13.72 -18.87 31.70
CA LYS A 271 -14.28 -20.11 31.12
C LYS A 271 -14.22 -20.18 29.60
N THR A 272 -13.95 -19.07 28.93
CA THR A 272 -13.90 -18.99 27.46
C THR A 272 -12.51 -18.57 26.97
N ASP A 273 -12.20 -18.92 25.72
CA ASP A 273 -10.99 -18.43 25.07
C ASP A 273 -11.00 -16.90 24.98
N GLU A 274 -12.17 -16.29 24.80
CA GLU A 274 -12.34 -14.84 24.80
C GLU A 274 -11.98 -14.22 26.16
N ASP A 275 -12.47 -14.79 27.27
CA ASP A 275 -12.10 -14.36 28.64
C ASP A 275 -10.58 -14.40 28.84
N CYS A 276 -9.94 -15.49 28.40
CA CYS A 276 -8.50 -15.65 28.50
C CYS A 276 -7.72 -14.71 27.57
N GLN A 277 -8.24 -14.41 26.38
CA GLN A 277 -7.64 -13.46 25.45
C GLN A 277 -7.77 -12.01 25.94
N ASN A 278 -8.89 -11.70 26.60
CA ASN A 278 -9.10 -10.43 27.28
C ASN A 278 -8.20 -10.29 28.51
N TYR A 279 -7.91 -11.38 29.23
CA TYR A 279 -6.91 -11.37 30.30
C TYR A 279 -5.48 -11.24 29.75
N HIS A 280 -5.18 -11.94 28.66
CA HIS A 280 -3.87 -11.94 28.02
C HIS A 280 -3.97 -12.36 26.55
N LYS A 281 -3.44 -11.53 25.64
CA LYS A 281 -3.49 -11.84 24.20
C LYS A 281 -2.86 -13.21 23.89
N ARG A 282 -3.51 -13.96 22.99
CA ARG A 282 -3.06 -15.29 22.54
C ARG A 282 -3.00 -16.36 23.64
N ARG A 283 -3.90 -16.30 24.64
CA ARG A 283 -4.12 -17.38 25.62
C ARG A 283 -5.42 -18.11 25.37
N TYR A 284 -5.51 -19.31 25.93
CA TYR A 284 -6.64 -20.22 25.76
C TYR A 284 -7.15 -20.70 27.11
N THR A 285 -8.46 -20.87 27.26
CA THR A 285 -9.05 -21.38 28.51
C THR A 285 -8.71 -22.86 28.72
N THR A 286 -8.64 -23.22 30.00
CA THR A 286 -8.59 -24.58 30.53
C THR A 286 -9.88 -24.96 31.28
N CYS A 287 -10.90 -24.09 31.24
CA CYS A 287 -12.10 -24.10 32.11
C CYS A 287 -11.84 -23.73 33.58
N TYR A 288 -10.57 -23.64 33.98
CA TYR A 288 -10.12 -23.35 35.33
C TYR A 288 -8.90 -22.42 35.28
N GLY A 289 -9.02 -21.34 34.51
CA GLY A 289 -7.93 -20.41 34.21
C GLY A 289 -7.41 -20.53 32.77
N CYS A 290 -6.23 -19.98 32.50
CA CYS A 290 -5.70 -19.81 31.14
C CYS A 290 -4.39 -20.57 30.91
N SER A 291 -4.10 -20.91 29.65
CA SER A 291 -2.88 -21.58 29.21
C SER A 291 -2.34 -20.99 27.92
N HIS A 292 -1.04 -21.19 27.69
CA HIS A 292 -0.32 -20.81 26.47
C HIS A 292 -0.59 -21.81 25.33
N ILE A 293 -1.06 -23.01 25.64
CA ILE A 293 -1.21 -24.11 24.70
C ILE A 293 -2.69 -24.26 24.36
N LYS A 294 -3.03 -24.08 23.08
CA LYS A 294 -4.34 -24.46 22.56
C LYS A 294 -4.39 -25.99 22.44
N SER A 295 -4.98 -26.64 23.44
CA SER A 295 -5.13 -28.10 23.46
C SER A 295 -6.50 -28.48 24.02
N CYS A 296 -7.14 -29.47 23.38
CA CYS A 296 -8.38 -30.07 23.88
C CYS A 296 -8.13 -30.78 25.21
N ASN A 297 -6.97 -31.42 25.39
CA ASN A 297 -6.64 -32.17 26.61
C ASN A 297 -6.54 -31.27 27.86
N ASN A 298 -6.43 -29.95 27.67
CA ASN A 298 -6.39 -28.98 28.77
C ASN A 298 -7.80 -28.54 29.22
N LEU A 299 -8.86 -28.97 28.53
CA LEU A 299 -10.24 -28.65 28.86
C LEU A 299 -10.81 -29.74 29.79
N ILE A 300 -11.12 -29.36 31.03
CA ILE A 300 -11.59 -30.30 32.06
C ILE A 300 -13.11 -30.37 32.19
N SER A 301 -13.87 -29.59 31.40
CA SER A 301 -15.34 -29.58 31.44
C SER A 301 -15.96 -29.95 30.09
N TYR A 302 -17.08 -30.67 30.16
CA TYR A 302 -17.89 -31.05 29.00
C TYR A 302 -18.32 -29.83 28.17
N ASP A 303 -18.86 -28.81 28.83
CA ASP A 303 -19.39 -27.61 28.17
C ASP A 303 -18.31 -26.89 27.37
N SER A 304 -17.13 -26.65 27.95
CA SER A 304 -16.05 -25.98 27.22
C SER A 304 -15.43 -26.83 26.13
N CYS A 305 -15.44 -28.17 26.25
CA CYS A 305 -14.99 -29.05 25.19
C CYS A 305 -15.85 -28.87 23.93
N ASN A 306 -17.17 -28.77 24.11
CA ASN A 306 -18.12 -28.59 23.02
C ASN A 306 -18.15 -27.17 22.43
N LEU A 307 -17.53 -26.18 23.10
CA LEU A 307 -17.33 -24.84 22.53
C LEU A 307 -16.23 -24.79 21.48
N ARG A 308 -15.34 -25.79 21.42
CA ARG A 308 -14.29 -25.89 20.40
C ARG A 308 -14.65 -26.97 19.39
N ASN A 309 -14.92 -26.55 18.16
CA ASN A 309 -15.31 -27.44 17.07
C ASN A 309 -14.24 -28.52 16.77
N GLU A 310 -12.97 -28.24 17.07
CA GLU A 310 -11.86 -29.17 16.92
C GLU A 310 -11.69 -30.19 18.07
N CYS A 311 -12.58 -30.17 19.06
CA CYS A 311 -12.54 -31.05 20.23
C CYS A 311 -13.81 -31.92 20.35
N THR A 312 -13.68 -33.10 20.96
CA THR A 312 -14.79 -34.02 21.26
C THR A 312 -14.62 -34.59 22.68
N TRP A 313 -15.74 -34.80 23.39
CA TRP A 313 -15.74 -35.36 24.74
C TRP A 313 -15.93 -36.87 24.75
N VAL A 314 -14.92 -37.61 25.20
CA VAL A 314 -14.90 -39.08 25.28
C VAL A 314 -14.39 -39.52 26.66
N GLN A 315 -15.12 -39.14 27.72
CA GLN A 315 -14.70 -39.19 29.15
C GLN A 315 -13.72 -38.08 29.57
N GLN A 316 -12.84 -37.67 28.67
CA GLN A 316 -12.02 -36.46 28.75
C GLN A 316 -12.09 -35.71 27.42
N CYS A 317 -11.73 -34.43 27.40
CA CYS A 317 -11.73 -33.67 26.16
C CYS A 317 -10.50 -34.01 25.31
N THR A 318 -10.73 -34.47 24.08
CA THR A 318 -9.66 -34.85 23.14
C THR A 318 -9.86 -34.14 21.81
N LYS A 319 -8.81 -34.09 20.98
CA LYS A 319 -8.92 -33.56 19.62
C LYS A 319 -9.84 -34.46 18.79
N THR A 320 -10.71 -33.86 17.97
CA THR A 320 -11.50 -34.58 16.96
C THR A 320 -10.55 -35.34 16.05
N THR A 321 -10.87 -36.60 15.78
CA THR A 321 -10.07 -37.49 14.95
C THR A 321 -10.64 -37.57 13.56
N ASP A 322 -9.78 -37.68 12.55
CA ASP A 322 -10.20 -37.80 11.14
C ASP A 322 -10.64 -39.22 10.78
N LYS A 323 -10.61 -40.17 11.74
CA LYS A 323 -11.01 -41.56 11.55
C LYS A 323 -11.59 -42.15 12.81
N CYS A 324 -12.57 -43.01 12.63
CA CYS A 324 -13.11 -43.85 13.68
C CYS A 324 -12.06 -44.88 14.15
N THR A 325 -11.83 -44.96 15.46
CA THR A 325 -10.85 -45.90 16.04
C THR A 325 -11.52 -46.94 16.92
N LEU A 326 -10.97 -48.16 16.92
CA LEU A 326 -11.53 -49.33 17.60
C LEU A 326 -11.77 -49.09 19.10
N THR A 327 -10.83 -48.42 19.77
CA THR A 327 -10.81 -48.24 21.22
C THR A 327 -11.87 -47.28 21.76
N GLN A 328 -12.49 -46.45 20.92
CA GLN A 328 -13.39 -45.38 21.37
C GLN A 328 -14.64 -45.21 20.48
N CYS A 329 -14.98 -46.23 19.69
CA CYS A 329 -15.96 -46.16 18.60
C CYS A 329 -17.25 -45.39 18.95
N PHE A 330 -17.96 -45.80 19.99
CA PHE A 330 -19.26 -45.21 20.37
C PHE A 330 -19.21 -43.73 20.80
N ASN A 331 -18.01 -43.21 21.08
CA ASN A 331 -17.81 -41.86 21.58
C ASN A 331 -17.02 -40.97 20.59
N THR A 332 -16.48 -41.55 19.52
CA THR A 332 -15.72 -40.79 18.52
C THR A 332 -16.67 -40.09 17.54
N LYS A 333 -16.35 -38.85 17.19
CA LYS A 333 -16.94 -38.15 16.04
C LYS A 333 -15.86 -37.88 15.00
N VAL A 334 -16.21 -38.08 13.72
CA VAL A 334 -15.40 -37.69 12.56
C VAL A 334 -16.25 -36.72 11.75
N ASP A 335 -15.73 -35.52 11.49
CA ASP A 335 -16.45 -34.45 10.76
C ASP A 335 -17.88 -34.16 11.25
N GLY A 336 -18.08 -34.27 12.57
CA GLY A 336 -19.36 -34.01 13.22
C GLY A 336 -20.34 -35.20 13.24
N GLN A 337 -20.04 -36.31 12.55
CA GLN A 337 -20.84 -37.53 12.54
C GLN A 337 -20.32 -38.53 13.58
N GLN A 338 -21.21 -39.27 14.24
CA GLN A 338 -20.81 -40.32 15.19
C GLN A 338 -20.15 -41.49 14.45
N CYS A 339 -19.23 -42.18 15.12
CA CYS A 339 -18.73 -43.45 14.64
C CYS A 339 -19.68 -44.58 15.07
N PHE A 340 -19.84 -45.57 14.19
CA PHE A 340 -20.68 -46.74 14.41
C PHE A 340 -19.83 -48.02 14.51
N TRP A 341 -20.20 -48.89 15.43
CA TRP A 341 -19.55 -50.19 15.62
C TRP A 341 -20.30 -51.27 14.87
N ASN A 342 -19.66 -51.87 13.87
CA ASN A 342 -20.22 -53.01 13.15
C ASN A 342 -19.86 -54.32 13.88
N GLU A 343 -20.85 -54.92 14.55
CA GLU A 343 -20.67 -56.19 15.26
C GLU A 343 -20.30 -57.37 14.34
N LYS A 344 -20.69 -57.33 13.06
CA LYS A 344 -20.42 -58.43 12.11
C LYS A 344 -18.99 -58.43 11.61
N THR A 345 -18.41 -57.24 11.41
CA THR A 345 -17.04 -57.08 10.89
C THR A 345 -16.02 -56.76 11.98
N ASN A 346 -16.45 -56.52 13.22
CA ASN A 346 -15.62 -56.04 14.33
C ASN A 346 -14.80 -54.79 13.95
N THR A 347 -15.41 -53.89 13.17
CA THR A 347 -14.77 -52.65 12.73
C THR A 347 -15.57 -51.44 13.18
N CYS A 348 -14.86 -50.36 13.47
CA CYS A 348 -15.43 -49.05 13.72
C CYS A 348 -15.33 -48.19 12.46
N HIS A 349 -16.45 -47.65 11.98
CA HIS A 349 -16.53 -46.81 10.78
C HIS A 349 -17.42 -45.58 11.01
N GLU A 350 -17.37 -44.61 10.10
CA GLU A 350 -18.21 -43.40 10.17
C GLU A 350 -19.68 -43.78 9.97
N GLN A 351 -20.60 -43.24 10.78
CA GLN A 351 -22.03 -43.56 10.69
C GLN A 351 -22.55 -43.31 9.27
N GLN A 352 -23.15 -44.34 8.67
CA GLN A 352 -23.84 -44.26 7.39
C GLN A 352 -25.35 -44.22 7.63
N CYS A 353 -26.13 -43.70 6.68
CA CYS A 353 -27.60 -43.67 6.82
C CYS A 353 -28.25 -45.06 6.96
N GLU A 354 -27.51 -46.13 6.68
CA GLU A 354 -27.95 -47.52 6.73
C GLU A 354 -27.66 -48.21 8.08
N ASP A 355 -26.86 -47.57 8.94
CA ASP A 355 -26.59 -47.98 10.33
C ASP A 355 -27.66 -47.41 11.27
#